data_AF-A0A954X265-F1
#
_entry.id   AF-A0A954X265-F1
#
_cell.length_a   1.000
_cell.length_b   1.000
_cell.length_c   1.000
_cell.angle_alpha   90.00
_cell.angle_beta   90.00
_cell.angle_gamma   90.00
#
_symmetry.space_group_name_H-M   'P 1'
#
loop_
_entity.id
_entity.type
_entity.pdbx_description
1 polymer ?
#
loop_
_entity_poly.entity_id
_entity_poly.type
_entity_poly.pdbx_seq_one_letter_code
_entity_poly.pdbx_strand_id
1 'polypeptide(L)'
;GGNNHDALGLDVSAIGSGDVDLNGGTLRIGNTTAGNGRVTVRVLPGGAPDPATIRNGTFELFGGTALNRQFDVNDSAALEDLVISATVADGGAVGTLQKNGVGRLVLAPNAAGGNSYNAATLVTGGEVAIRHSNSLGSTTGNTTINSGATLLIDGSAGALLVGEPLSINGTGLGGPGALVNVDGNNTLNGNIALAGNSRIGVAADRLTVNAAITGGAVNLEKLLPGTLQFAGGAAANTYTGVTTVIEGALELNKSAGTNAIAGRLDVGNNSGGQSADSVLFLANNQLAPATRVIINAEGRVNLNGFSETVGGAGSPEFATHLVNGPTQAGRLDTGGGVWSVSSSGTGTIEIVTTSAGGQLSTSAPSAIISGNLSLSSATDVRVDDAGLALRELDIQATITSTTPLRKETT
;
A
#
# COMPACT_ATOMS: atom_id res chain seq x y z
N GLY A 1 -29.26 -9.22 -31.95
CA GLY A 1 -28.22 -9.78 -32.84
C GLY A 1 -26.95 -9.04 -32.56
N GLY A 2 -25.89 -9.75 -32.15
CA GLY A 2 -24.63 -9.15 -31.73
C GLY A 2 -23.88 -8.53 -32.90
N ASN A 3 -23.97 -7.22 -33.03
CA ASN A 3 -23.10 -6.46 -33.92
C ASN A 3 -21.84 -6.10 -33.13
N ASN A 4 -20.67 -6.39 -33.68
CA ASN A 4 -19.40 -5.97 -33.09
C ASN A 4 -19.24 -4.47 -33.32
N HIS A 5 -19.02 -3.69 -32.28
CA HIS A 5 -18.74 -2.27 -32.41
C HIS A 5 -17.23 -2.01 -32.32
N ASP A 6 -16.69 -1.30 -33.30
CA ASP A 6 -15.26 -0.96 -33.33
C ASP A 6 -14.91 0.11 -32.30
N ALA A 7 -15.86 0.99 -31.97
CA ALA A 7 -15.70 2.00 -30.93
C ALA A 7 -17.04 2.39 -30.31
N LEU A 8 -16.99 2.91 -29.08
CA LEU A 8 -18.08 3.53 -28.36
C LEU A 8 -17.62 4.90 -27.85
N GLY A 9 -18.31 5.96 -28.26
CA GLY A 9 -18.10 7.30 -27.72
C GLY A 9 -19.24 7.66 -26.76
N LEU A 10 -18.88 8.15 -25.58
CA LEU A 10 -19.80 8.66 -24.57
C LEU A 10 -19.41 10.11 -24.28
N ASP A 11 -20.35 11.04 -24.39
CA ASP A 11 -20.10 12.45 -24.11
C ASP A 11 -20.64 12.80 -22.73
N VAL A 12 -19.85 13.51 -21.92
CA VAL A 12 -20.27 14.07 -20.63
C VAL A 12 -20.26 15.60 -20.73
N SER A 13 -21.34 16.25 -20.30
CA SER A 13 -21.55 17.70 -20.46
C SER A 13 -22.34 18.29 -19.30
N ALA A 14 -22.36 19.62 -19.20
CA ALA A 14 -23.12 20.35 -18.18
C ALA A 14 -24.62 20.05 -18.12
N ILE A 15 -25.18 19.51 -19.21
CA ILE A 15 -26.62 19.27 -19.37
C ILE A 15 -26.96 17.77 -19.40
N GLY A 16 -25.97 16.89 -19.21
CA GLY A 16 -26.19 15.44 -19.14
C GLY A 16 -24.99 14.61 -19.59
N SER A 17 -25.12 13.30 -19.41
CA SER A 17 -24.11 12.29 -19.72
C SER A 17 -24.60 11.26 -20.75
N GLY A 18 -23.65 10.66 -21.46
CA GLY A 18 -23.88 9.57 -22.39
C GLY A 18 -24.08 8.26 -21.63
N ASP A 19 -25.33 7.80 -21.57
CA ASP A 19 -25.70 6.56 -20.89
C ASP A 19 -26.04 5.42 -21.86
N VAL A 20 -25.62 4.21 -21.52
CA VAL A 20 -25.93 2.98 -22.24
C VAL A 20 -26.65 2.01 -21.29
N ASP A 21 -27.94 1.78 -21.55
CA ASP A 21 -28.74 0.75 -20.88
C ASP A 21 -28.86 -0.49 -21.77
N LEU A 22 -28.21 -1.58 -21.38
CA LEU A 22 -28.24 -2.81 -22.17
C LEU A 22 -29.55 -3.59 -22.00
N ASN A 23 -30.42 -3.22 -21.03
CA ASN A 23 -31.71 -3.86 -20.78
C ASN A 23 -31.65 -5.40 -20.67
N GLY A 24 -30.57 -5.92 -20.08
CA GLY A 24 -30.28 -7.36 -19.95
C GLY A 24 -29.64 -7.99 -21.18
N GLY A 25 -29.45 -7.22 -22.26
CA GLY A 25 -28.76 -7.64 -23.47
C GLY A 25 -27.24 -7.55 -23.37
N THR A 26 -26.59 -7.83 -24.50
CA THR A 26 -25.13 -7.78 -24.65
C THR A 26 -24.72 -6.66 -25.60
N LEU A 27 -23.84 -5.78 -25.14
CA LEU A 27 -23.07 -4.89 -26.01
C LEU A 27 -21.64 -5.42 -26.10
N ARG A 28 -21.16 -5.57 -27.31
CA ARG A 28 -19.84 -6.12 -27.59
C ARG A 28 -18.96 -5.09 -28.27
N ILE A 29 -17.82 -4.83 -27.66
CA ILE A 29 -16.83 -3.87 -28.15
C ILE A 29 -15.60 -4.62 -28.64
N GLY A 30 -15.20 -4.32 -29.88
CA GLY A 30 -14.01 -4.84 -30.49
C GLY A 30 -14.21 -5.89 -31.58
N ASN A 31 -13.14 -6.12 -32.33
CA ASN A 31 -12.98 -7.19 -33.30
C ASN A 31 -11.50 -7.65 -33.33
N THR A 32 -11.12 -8.55 -34.24
CA THR A 32 -9.75 -9.10 -34.36
C THR A 32 -8.76 -8.16 -35.06
N THR A 33 -9.18 -6.95 -35.44
CA THR A 33 -8.35 -5.90 -36.06
C THR A 33 -7.70 -5.05 -34.98
N ALA A 34 -6.40 -4.78 -35.13
CA ALA A 34 -5.67 -3.92 -34.21
C ALA A 34 -6.21 -2.48 -34.21
N GLY A 35 -6.28 -1.87 -33.03
CA GLY A 35 -6.81 -0.51 -32.85
C GLY A 35 -8.33 -0.41 -32.69
N ASN A 36 -9.07 -1.49 -32.92
CA ASN A 36 -10.51 -1.54 -32.65
C ASN A 36 -10.78 -1.87 -31.18
N GLY A 37 -12.01 -1.64 -30.73
CA GLY A 37 -12.50 -1.83 -29.37
C GLY A 37 -12.09 -0.73 -28.41
N ARG A 38 -12.40 0.50 -28.79
CA ARG A 38 -12.13 1.71 -28.01
C ARG A 38 -13.41 2.25 -27.40
N VAL A 39 -13.41 2.47 -26.09
CA VAL A 39 -14.41 3.26 -25.37
C VAL A 39 -13.79 4.62 -25.06
N THR A 40 -14.48 5.70 -25.37
CA THR A 40 -13.99 7.06 -25.11
C THR A 40 -15.05 7.86 -24.37
N VAL A 41 -14.69 8.40 -23.21
CA VAL A 41 -15.46 9.45 -22.55
C VAL A 41 -14.90 10.81 -22.97
N ARG A 42 -15.73 11.64 -23.61
CA ARG A 42 -15.36 12.99 -24.03
C ARG A 42 -16.02 14.00 -23.12
N VAL A 43 -15.23 14.95 -22.63
CA VAL A 43 -15.74 16.04 -21.79
C VAL A 43 -16.04 17.25 -22.66
N LEU A 44 -17.31 17.63 -22.72
CA LEU A 44 -17.78 18.81 -23.43
C LEU A 44 -17.79 20.03 -22.48
N PRO A 45 -17.65 21.27 -23.00
CA PRO A 45 -17.61 22.47 -22.17
C PRO A 45 -18.88 22.68 -21.32
N GLY A 46 -18.73 23.20 -20.10
CA GLY A 46 -19.82 23.93 -19.42
C GLY A 46 -20.20 23.57 -17.98
N GLY A 47 -19.52 22.67 -17.26
CA GLY A 47 -19.89 22.37 -15.86
C GLY A 47 -19.33 21.05 -15.33
N ALA A 48 -19.83 20.61 -14.16
CA ALA A 48 -19.56 19.29 -13.57
C ALA A 48 -20.66 18.30 -14.01
N PRO A 49 -20.40 17.45 -15.01
CA PRO A 49 -21.40 16.52 -15.54
C PRO A 49 -21.64 15.36 -14.58
N ASP A 50 -22.79 14.69 -14.69
CA ASP A 50 -22.90 13.32 -14.17
C ASP A 50 -21.92 12.38 -14.94
N PRO A 51 -21.44 11.28 -14.34
CA PRO A 51 -20.65 10.29 -15.07
C PRO A 51 -21.45 9.68 -16.23
N ALA A 52 -20.74 9.27 -17.29
CA ALA A 52 -21.30 8.37 -18.29
C ALA A 52 -21.51 6.98 -17.68
N THR A 53 -22.58 6.28 -18.04
CA THR A 53 -22.87 4.93 -17.49
C THR A 53 -23.00 3.85 -18.56
N ILE A 54 -22.57 2.62 -18.23
CA ILE A 54 -22.92 1.40 -18.96
C ILE A 54 -23.52 0.41 -17.97
N ARG A 55 -24.81 0.10 -18.13
CA ARG A 55 -25.60 -0.60 -17.10
C ARG A 55 -26.48 -1.71 -17.67
N ASN A 56 -26.93 -2.58 -16.76
CA ASN A 56 -27.96 -3.61 -16.97
C ASN A 56 -27.70 -4.59 -18.13
N GLY A 57 -26.88 -5.62 -17.94
CA GLY A 57 -26.63 -6.66 -18.95
C GLY A 57 -25.15 -7.01 -19.01
N THR A 58 -24.67 -7.42 -20.19
CA THR A 58 -23.27 -7.85 -20.39
C THR A 58 -22.54 -6.90 -21.34
N PHE A 59 -21.40 -6.37 -20.89
CA PHE A 59 -20.46 -5.62 -21.71
C PHE A 59 -19.28 -6.52 -22.09
N GLU A 60 -19.29 -7.03 -23.33
CA GLU A 60 -18.30 -7.98 -23.82
C GLU A 60 -17.09 -7.29 -24.43
N LEU A 61 -15.91 -7.68 -23.94
CA LEU A 61 -14.62 -7.35 -24.52
C LEU A 61 -14.26 -8.44 -25.54
N PHE A 62 -14.16 -8.10 -26.82
CA PHE A 62 -13.83 -9.10 -27.84
C PHE A 62 -12.60 -8.73 -28.65
N GLY A 63 -11.71 -9.70 -28.88
CA GLY A 63 -10.51 -9.48 -29.67
C GLY A 63 -9.70 -10.68 -30.11
N GLY A 64 -8.43 -10.41 -30.42
CA GLY A 64 -7.36 -11.39 -30.37
C GLY A 64 -6.49 -11.15 -29.12
N THR A 65 -5.73 -12.15 -28.70
CA THR A 65 -4.91 -12.15 -27.47
C THR A 65 -3.87 -11.04 -27.38
N ALA A 66 -3.47 -10.44 -28.51
CA ALA A 66 -2.48 -9.36 -28.58
C ALA A 66 -3.10 -7.95 -28.66
N LEU A 67 -4.42 -7.80 -28.50
CA LEU A 67 -5.12 -6.53 -28.72
C LEU A 67 -5.60 -5.89 -27.42
N ASN A 68 -5.21 -4.64 -27.19
CA ASN A 68 -5.70 -3.87 -26.05
C ASN A 68 -7.08 -3.28 -26.36
N ARG A 69 -8.00 -3.39 -25.39
CA ARG A 69 -9.30 -2.72 -25.37
C ARG A 69 -9.14 -1.42 -24.60
N GLN A 70 -9.13 -0.32 -25.34
CA GLN A 70 -8.78 0.98 -24.79
C GLN A 70 -10.01 1.64 -24.17
N PHE A 71 -9.88 2.06 -22.92
CA PHE A 71 -10.83 2.91 -22.22
C PHE A 71 -10.15 4.26 -22.01
N ASP A 72 -10.41 5.19 -22.91
CA ASP A 72 -9.90 6.54 -22.84
C ASP A 72 -10.90 7.40 -22.08
N VAL A 73 -10.70 7.50 -20.77
CA VAL A 73 -11.58 8.23 -19.87
C VAL A 73 -10.94 9.57 -19.55
N ASN A 74 -11.45 10.63 -20.18
CA ASN A 74 -11.00 11.99 -19.90
C ASN A 74 -11.63 12.47 -18.58
N ASP A 75 -10.86 13.28 -17.85
CA ASP A 75 -11.25 13.84 -16.56
C ASP A 75 -12.22 15.00 -16.76
N SER A 76 -13.42 14.86 -16.19
CA SER A 76 -14.41 15.92 -16.09
C SER A 76 -14.26 16.65 -14.74
N ALA A 77 -15.18 17.57 -14.43
CA ALA A 77 -15.20 18.18 -13.09
C ALA A 77 -15.93 17.30 -12.05
N ALA A 78 -16.47 16.14 -12.43
CA ALA A 78 -17.01 15.16 -11.50
C ALA A 78 -15.92 14.24 -10.95
N LEU A 79 -16.20 13.60 -9.81
CA LEU A 79 -15.28 12.62 -9.22
C LEU A 79 -15.20 11.32 -10.02
N GLU A 80 -16.27 10.99 -10.75
CA GLU A 80 -16.40 9.78 -11.56
C GLU A 80 -16.75 10.21 -12.98
N ASP A 81 -16.13 9.58 -13.98
CA ASP A 81 -16.34 9.94 -15.38
C ASP A 81 -17.00 8.83 -16.18
N LEU A 82 -16.70 7.56 -15.84
CA LEU A 82 -17.33 6.39 -16.42
C LEU A 82 -17.67 5.39 -15.31
N VAL A 83 -18.94 5.01 -15.21
CA VAL A 83 -19.40 3.95 -14.30
C VAL A 83 -19.93 2.77 -15.10
N ILE A 84 -19.30 1.61 -14.96
CA ILE A 84 -19.75 0.36 -15.57
C ILE A 84 -20.34 -0.53 -14.47
N SER A 85 -21.66 -0.67 -14.49
CA SER A 85 -22.41 -1.56 -13.61
C SER A 85 -22.95 -2.80 -14.32
N ALA A 86 -22.88 -2.85 -15.64
CA ALA A 86 -23.03 -4.08 -16.42
C ALA A 86 -21.90 -5.08 -16.08
N THR A 87 -22.16 -6.38 -16.25
CA THR A 87 -21.12 -7.40 -16.14
C THR A 87 -20.16 -7.27 -17.31
N VAL A 88 -18.88 -7.04 -17.02
CA VAL A 88 -17.81 -7.10 -18.01
C VAL A 88 -17.38 -8.55 -18.18
N ALA A 89 -17.41 -9.05 -19.41
CA ALA A 89 -17.10 -10.44 -19.72
C ALA A 89 -16.22 -10.56 -20.97
N ASP A 90 -15.58 -11.71 -21.13
CA ASP A 90 -14.90 -12.06 -22.36
C ASP A 90 -15.93 -12.45 -23.44
N GLY A 91 -15.88 -11.82 -24.61
CA GLY A 91 -16.68 -12.21 -25.78
C GLY A 91 -16.00 -13.21 -26.71
N GLY A 92 -14.80 -13.71 -26.37
CA GLY A 92 -13.94 -14.56 -27.22
C GLY A 92 -12.49 -14.58 -26.73
N ALA A 93 -11.50 -14.73 -27.63
CA ALA A 93 -10.12 -14.41 -27.26
C ALA A 93 -10.04 -12.93 -26.89
N VAL A 94 -9.36 -12.58 -25.80
CA VAL A 94 -9.31 -11.19 -25.34
C VAL A 94 -7.86 -10.84 -25.05
N GLY A 95 -7.43 -9.67 -25.53
CA GLY A 95 -6.20 -9.03 -25.03
C GLY A 95 -6.52 -8.10 -23.87
N THR A 96 -5.61 -7.21 -23.52
CA THR A 96 -5.67 -6.45 -22.25
C THR A 96 -6.80 -5.40 -22.20
N LEU A 97 -7.55 -5.30 -21.11
CA LEU A 97 -8.34 -4.09 -20.80
C LEU A 97 -7.36 -2.98 -20.43
N GLN A 98 -7.26 -1.93 -21.23
CA GLN A 98 -6.33 -0.83 -20.99
C GLN A 98 -7.06 0.47 -20.65
N LYS A 99 -6.91 0.94 -19.42
CA LYS A 99 -7.39 2.25 -18.97
C LYS A 99 -6.35 3.32 -19.28
N ASN A 100 -6.77 4.34 -20.03
CA ASN A 100 -6.02 5.55 -20.36
C ASN A 100 -6.82 6.80 -19.94
N GLY A 101 -6.19 7.97 -20.09
CA GLY A 101 -6.78 9.26 -19.72
C GLY A 101 -6.78 9.48 -18.20
N VAL A 102 -6.83 10.74 -17.79
CA VAL A 102 -6.69 11.15 -16.38
C VAL A 102 -7.94 10.91 -15.53
N GLY A 103 -9.10 10.68 -16.15
CA GLY A 103 -10.37 10.52 -15.44
C GLY A 103 -10.51 9.18 -14.71
N ARG A 104 -11.57 9.05 -13.91
CA ARG A 104 -11.87 7.86 -13.11
C ARG A 104 -12.86 6.93 -13.82
N LEU A 105 -12.43 5.68 -14.00
CA LEU A 105 -13.30 4.55 -14.38
C LEU A 105 -13.74 3.80 -13.14
N VAL A 106 -15.04 3.63 -12.93
CA VAL A 106 -15.61 2.81 -11.87
C VAL A 106 -16.11 1.48 -12.44
N LEU A 107 -15.65 0.38 -11.86
CA LEU A 107 -16.16 -0.97 -12.10
C LEU A 107 -16.98 -1.41 -10.89
N ALA A 108 -18.30 -1.43 -11.05
CA ALA A 108 -19.26 -1.71 -10.00
C ALA A 108 -20.35 -2.69 -10.49
N PRO A 109 -19.97 -3.90 -10.95
CA PRO A 109 -20.93 -4.84 -11.53
C PRO A 109 -22.04 -5.18 -10.53
N ASN A 110 -23.29 -5.10 -10.98
CA ASN A 110 -24.47 -5.32 -10.14
C ASN A 110 -24.88 -6.80 -10.03
N ALA A 111 -24.33 -7.69 -10.86
CA ALA A 111 -24.61 -9.11 -10.84
C ALA A 111 -23.84 -9.83 -9.72
N ALA A 112 -24.47 -10.83 -9.09
CA ALA A 112 -23.90 -11.57 -7.96
C ALA A 112 -22.55 -12.27 -8.23
N GLY A 113 -22.15 -12.43 -9.50
CA GLY A 113 -20.84 -12.98 -9.91
C GLY A 113 -19.80 -11.92 -10.30
N GLY A 114 -20.14 -10.63 -10.30
CA GLY A 114 -19.26 -9.55 -10.73
C GLY A 114 -18.86 -9.60 -12.21
N ASN A 115 -17.63 -9.19 -12.52
CA ASN A 115 -17.04 -9.30 -13.85
C ASN A 115 -16.36 -10.66 -14.01
N SER A 116 -16.42 -11.24 -15.22
CA SER A 116 -15.96 -12.59 -15.51
C SER A 116 -14.86 -12.68 -16.58
N TYR A 117 -14.34 -11.53 -17.03
CA TYR A 117 -13.25 -11.49 -18.00
C TYR A 117 -11.94 -12.05 -17.39
N ASN A 118 -11.15 -12.73 -18.21
CA ASN A 118 -9.84 -13.30 -17.84
C ASN A 118 -8.66 -12.48 -18.39
N ALA A 119 -8.94 -11.51 -19.26
CA ALA A 119 -7.95 -10.58 -19.76
C ALA A 119 -7.23 -9.84 -18.64
N ALA A 120 -5.95 -9.54 -18.85
CA ALA A 120 -5.22 -8.62 -17.97
C ALA A 120 -5.86 -7.23 -18.01
N THR A 121 -5.80 -6.52 -16.89
CA THR A 121 -6.12 -5.09 -16.81
C THR A 121 -4.83 -4.28 -16.70
N LEU A 122 -4.71 -3.24 -17.50
CA LEU A 122 -3.57 -2.32 -17.49
C LEU A 122 -4.08 -0.90 -17.25
N VAL A 123 -3.73 -0.33 -16.10
CA VAL A 123 -4.03 1.05 -15.75
C VAL A 123 -2.82 1.92 -16.10
N THR A 124 -2.91 2.65 -17.20
CA THR A 124 -1.81 3.49 -17.68
C THR A 124 -1.94 4.97 -17.31
N GLY A 125 -3.13 5.40 -16.90
CA GLY A 125 -3.40 6.76 -16.47
C GLY A 125 -4.74 6.90 -15.77
N GLY A 126 -4.85 7.95 -14.97
CA GLY A 126 -6.04 8.25 -14.18
C GLY A 126 -6.25 7.22 -13.08
N GLU A 127 -7.52 6.97 -12.78
CA GLU A 127 -7.91 6.05 -11.71
C GLU A 127 -8.86 4.96 -12.21
N VAL A 128 -8.76 3.78 -11.60
CA VAL A 128 -9.80 2.75 -11.65
C VAL A 128 -10.31 2.54 -10.23
N ALA A 129 -11.60 2.70 -10.00
CA ALA A 129 -12.24 2.34 -8.74
C ALA A 129 -12.98 1.01 -8.87
N ILE A 130 -12.77 0.12 -7.91
CA ILE A 130 -13.49 -1.15 -7.82
C ILE A 130 -14.43 -1.15 -6.63
N ARG A 131 -15.66 -1.62 -6.86
CA ARG A 131 -16.74 -1.67 -5.83
C ARG A 131 -17.28 -3.08 -5.61
N HIS A 132 -16.60 -4.08 -6.15
CA HIS A 132 -16.97 -5.49 -6.05
C HIS A 132 -15.71 -6.38 -6.05
N SER A 133 -15.74 -7.51 -5.34
CA SER A 133 -14.61 -8.46 -5.21
C SER A 133 -14.08 -8.99 -6.55
N ASN A 134 -14.96 -9.09 -7.54
CA ASN A 134 -14.65 -9.51 -8.92
C ASN A 134 -14.72 -8.35 -9.93
N SER A 135 -14.46 -7.10 -9.52
CA SER A 135 -14.48 -5.96 -10.46
C SER A 135 -13.38 -6.06 -11.52
N LEU A 136 -12.24 -6.65 -11.17
CA LEU A 136 -11.12 -6.81 -12.09
C LEU A 136 -11.18 -8.14 -12.89
N GLY A 137 -12.29 -8.87 -12.80
CA GLY A 137 -12.47 -10.14 -13.52
C GLY A 137 -12.11 -11.36 -12.66
N SER A 138 -11.67 -12.43 -13.34
CA SER A 138 -11.23 -13.67 -12.70
C SER A 138 -9.80 -13.56 -12.16
N THR A 139 -9.38 -14.52 -11.33
CA THR A 139 -8.00 -14.59 -10.82
C THR A 139 -6.97 -15.09 -11.85
N THR A 140 -7.39 -15.34 -13.09
CA THR A 140 -6.49 -15.70 -14.20
C THR A 140 -5.85 -14.45 -14.82
N GLY A 141 -6.58 -13.32 -14.78
CA GLY A 141 -6.05 -12.03 -15.16
C GLY A 141 -4.99 -11.54 -14.17
N ASN A 142 -4.21 -10.57 -14.63
CA ASN A 142 -3.35 -9.75 -13.76
C ASN A 142 -3.74 -8.29 -13.96
N THR A 143 -3.78 -7.52 -12.89
CA THR A 143 -3.92 -6.07 -12.98
C THR A 143 -2.57 -5.37 -12.78
N THR A 144 -2.16 -4.57 -13.76
CA THR A 144 -0.92 -3.77 -13.71
C THR A 144 -1.28 -2.29 -13.58
N ILE A 145 -0.75 -1.63 -12.57
CA ILE A 145 -0.91 -0.20 -12.31
C ILE A 145 0.43 0.46 -12.60
N ASN A 146 0.48 1.26 -13.66
CA ASN A 146 1.68 2.01 -14.03
C ASN A 146 1.89 3.24 -13.14
N SER A 147 3.14 3.70 -13.11
CA SER A 147 3.49 4.94 -12.42
C SER A 147 2.63 6.10 -12.88
N GLY A 148 2.01 6.80 -11.93
CA GLY A 148 1.11 7.93 -12.17
C GLY A 148 -0.38 7.55 -12.28
N ALA A 149 -0.72 6.26 -12.20
CA ALA A 149 -2.10 5.79 -12.15
C ALA A 149 -2.44 5.17 -10.79
N THR A 150 -3.72 5.08 -10.45
CA THR A 150 -4.20 4.58 -9.16
C THR A 150 -5.29 3.52 -9.33
N LEU A 151 -5.21 2.44 -8.55
CA LEU A 151 -6.33 1.56 -8.26
C LEU A 151 -6.94 1.92 -6.91
N LEU A 152 -8.22 2.30 -6.90
CA LEU A 152 -9.02 2.60 -5.71
C LEU A 152 -9.85 1.37 -5.33
N ILE A 153 -9.74 0.93 -4.08
CA ILE A 153 -10.57 -0.12 -3.47
C ILE A 153 -11.65 0.57 -2.65
N ASP A 154 -12.89 0.52 -3.12
CA ASP A 154 -14.05 1.20 -2.51
C ASP A 154 -15.03 0.14 -1.97
N GLY A 155 -14.86 -0.17 -0.68
CA GLY A 155 -15.72 -1.11 0.06
C GLY A 155 -16.90 -0.45 0.77
N SER A 156 -17.29 0.76 0.37
CA SER A 156 -18.42 1.49 0.98
C SER A 156 -19.75 0.73 0.93
N ALA A 157 -19.94 -0.13 -0.08
CA ALA A 157 -21.10 -1.01 -0.23
C ALA A 157 -20.93 -2.40 0.43
N GLY A 158 -19.77 -2.68 1.03
CA GLY A 158 -19.43 -3.96 1.63
C GLY A 158 -17.96 -4.34 1.44
N ALA A 159 -17.45 -5.16 2.36
CA ALA A 159 -16.07 -5.63 2.34
C ALA A 159 -15.74 -6.37 1.03
N LEU A 160 -14.67 -5.94 0.36
CA LEU A 160 -14.18 -6.55 -0.87
C LEU A 160 -13.11 -7.61 -0.58
N LEU A 161 -13.19 -8.74 -1.28
CA LEU A 161 -12.24 -9.86 -1.24
C LEU A 161 -11.60 -10.04 -2.62
N VAL A 162 -10.60 -9.23 -2.94
CA VAL A 162 -10.01 -9.16 -4.28
C VAL A 162 -8.99 -10.29 -4.45
N GLY A 163 -9.29 -11.26 -5.30
CA GLY A 163 -8.43 -12.43 -5.54
C GLY A 163 -7.38 -12.26 -6.64
N GLU A 164 -7.50 -11.23 -7.48
CA GLU A 164 -6.61 -11.04 -8.62
C GLU A 164 -5.21 -10.55 -8.19
N PRO A 165 -4.12 -11.10 -8.74
CA PRO A 165 -2.78 -10.56 -8.54
C PRO A 165 -2.63 -9.13 -9.09
N LEU A 166 -1.91 -8.30 -8.33
CA LEU A 166 -1.65 -6.91 -8.68
C LEU A 166 -0.15 -6.68 -8.93
N SER A 167 0.19 -5.89 -9.95
CA SER A 167 1.52 -5.28 -10.09
C SER A 167 1.39 -3.77 -9.94
N ILE A 168 2.06 -3.18 -8.96
CA ILE A 168 1.98 -1.74 -8.66
C ILE A 168 3.32 -1.06 -8.89
N ASN A 169 3.26 0.20 -9.33
CA ASN A 169 4.42 1.07 -9.53
C ASN A 169 4.05 2.53 -9.28
N GLY A 170 4.89 3.25 -8.55
CA GLY A 170 4.77 4.69 -8.34
C GLY A 170 3.89 5.08 -7.15
N THR A 171 3.72 6.40 -7.01
CA THR A 171 2.97 7.01 -5.90
C THR A 171 1.48 7.21 -6.21
N GLY A 172 1.03 6.78 -7.40
CA GLY A 172 -0.33 7.01 -7.90
C GLY A 172 -0.60 8.44 -8.38
N LEU A 173 -1.78 8.63 -8.96
CA LEU A 173 -2.27 9.93 -9.43
C LEU A 173 -2.42 10.89 -8.24
N GLY A 174 -1.69 12.01 -8.24
CA GLY A 174 -1.73 12.99 -7.15
C GLY A 174 -0.99 12.57 -5.86
N GLY A 175 -0.42 11.37 -5.81
CA GLY A 175 0.41 10.90 -4.69
C GLY A 175 -0.25 10.12 -3.52
N PRO A 176 -1.57 9.79 -3.46
CA PRO A 176 -2.11 9.02 -2.33
C PRO A 176 -1.68 7.54 -2.33
N GLY A 177 -1.30 6.99 -3.49
CA GLY A 177 -0.83 5.62 -3.66
C GLY A 177 -1.15 5.07 -5.05
N ALA A 178 -0.31 4.19 -5.59
CA ALA A 178 -0.68 3.39 -6.78
C ALA A 178 -1.84 2.44 -6.46
N LEU A 179 -2.00 2.11 -5.17
CA LEU A 179 -3.13 1.38 -4.62
C LEU A 179 -3.66 2.16 -3.41
N VAL A 180 -4.96 2.42 -3.38
CA VAL A 180 -5.59 3.16 -2.27
C VAL A 180 -6.84 2.43 -1.80
N ASN A 181 -6.91 2.09 -0.51
CA ASN A 181 -8.15 1.71 0.13
C ASN A 181 -8.91 2.97 0.55
N VAL A 182 -10.05 3.22 -0.09
CA VAL A 182 -10.81 4.46 0.10
C VAL A 182 -11.78 4.33 1.26
N ASP A 183 -12.48 3.20 1.36
CA ASP A 183 -13.49 2.96 2.38
C ASP A 183 -13.67 1.45 2.64
N GLY A 184 -14.09 1.10 3.85
CA GLY A 184 -14.38 -0.27 4.26
C GLY A 184 -13.14 -1.11 4.59
N ASN A 185 -13.41 -2.25 5.25
CA ASN A 185 -12.40 -3.27 5.58
C ASN A 185 -12.26 -4.24 4.40
N ASN A 186 -11.24 -4.04 3.56
CA ASN A 186 -11.05 -4.82 2.34
C ASN A 186 -9.84 -5.75 2.45
N THR A 187 -9.89 -6.88 1.72
CA THR A 187 -8.83 -7.89 1.70
C THR A 187 -8.36 -8.15 0.27
N LEU A 188 -7.05 -8.13 0.08
CA LEU A 188 -6.38 -8.57 -1.15
C LEU A 188 -5.82 -9.98 -0.93
N ASN A 189 -6.37 -10.96 -1.62
CA ASN A 189 -5.93 -12.36 -1.58
C ASN A 189 -4.97 -12.71 -2.73
N GLY A 190 -4.90 -11.87 -3.77
CA GLY A 190 -3.90 -11.97 -4.83
C GLY A 190 -2.53 -11.43 -4.38
N ASN A 191 -1.45 -12.01 -4.92
CA ASN A 191 -0.11 -11.49 -4.67
C ASN A 191 0.05 -10.05 -5.18
N ILE A 192 0.89 -9.28 -4.51
CA ILE A 192 1.27 -7.93 -4.95
C ILE A 192 2.73 -7.95 -5.41
N ALA A 193 2.98 -7.55 -6.64
CA ALA A 193 4.33 -7.37 -7.19
C ALA A 193 4.68 -5.88 -7.28
N LEU A 194 5.72 -5.46 -6.58
CA LEU A 194 6.29 -4.11 -6.68
C LEU A 194 7.18 -4.05 -7.94
N ALA A 195 6.67 -3.44 -9.01
CA ALA A 195 7.42 -3.24 -10.24
C ALA A 195 8.39 -2.03 -10.16
N GLY A 196 8.23 -1.21 -9.13
CA GLY A 196 9.07 -0.06 -8.80
C GLY A 196 8.75 0.43 -7.39
N ASN A 197 9.37 1.56 -6.99
CA ASN A 197 9.00 2.23 -5.73
C ASN A 197 7.51 2.52 -5.74
N SER A 198 6.81 2.07 -4.71
CA SER A 198 5.35 2.08 -4.69
C SER A 198 4.81 2.62 -3.38
N ARG A 199 3.62 3.22 -3.44
CA ARG A 199 2.89 3.69 -2.27
C ARG A 199 1.52 3.03 -2.19
N ILE A 200 1.15 2.59 -0.99
CA ILE A 200 -0.18 2.11 -0.63
C ILE A 200 -0.81 3.10 0.34
N GLY A 201 -1.93 3.70 -0.07
CA GLY A 201 -2.75 4.57 0.75
C GLY A 201 -3.88 3.80 1.43
N VAL A 202 -4.18 4.11 2.68
CA VAL A 202 -5.41 3.64 3.36
C VAL A 202 -6.10 4.84 3.98
N ALA A 203 -7.12 5.38 3.31
CA ALA A 203 -7.81 6.60 3.73
C ALA A 203 -8.54 6.43 5.07
N ALA A 204 -9.26 5.31 5.20
CA ALA A 204 -9.99 4.91 6.40
C ALA A 204 -9.95 3.38 6.57
N ASP A 205 -10.41 2.91 7.73
CA ASP A 205 -10.55 1.49 8.07
C ASP A 205 -9.26 0.67 7.89
N ARG A 206 -9.33 -0.43 7.13
CA ARG A 206 -8.24 -1.39 6.97
C ARG A 206 -8.17 -1.97 5.57
N LEU A 207 -6.95 -2.03 5.05
CA LEU A 207 -6.59 -2.89 3.93
C LEU A 207 -5.75 -4.07 4.43
N THR A 208 -6.26 -5.29 4.30
CA THR A 208 -5.52 -6.51 4.62
C THR A 208 -4.93 -7.10 3.34
N VAL A 209 -3.60 -7.15 3.26
CA VAL A 209 -2.88 -7.91 2.21
C VAL A 209 -2.69 -9.33 2.72
N ASN A 210 -3.56 -10.25 2.30
CA ASN A 210 -3.56 -11.66 2.68
C ASN A 210 -2.76 -12.53 1.69
N ALA A 211 -1.60 -12.03 1.24
CA ALA A 211 -0.77 -12.65 0.22
C ALA A 211 0.69 -12.20 0.36
N ALA A 212 1.58 -12.73 -0.49
CA ALA A 212 2.96 -12.26 -0.55
C ALA A 212 3.05 -10.91 -1.29
N ILE A 213 3.86 -10.00 -0.77
CA ILE A 213 4.35 -8.82 -1.48
C ILE A 213 5.76 -9.14 -1.97
N THR A 214 5.96 -9.08 -3.27
CA THR A 214 7.22 -9.43 -3.93
C THR A 214 7.81 -8.22 -4.66
N GLY A 215 9.12 -8.22 -4.88
CA GLY A 215 9.82 -7.12 -5.54
C GLY A 215 11.33 -7.25 -5.40
N GLY A 216 12.08 -6.38 -6.06
CA GLY A 216 13.53 -6.24 -5.86
C GLY A 216 13.87 -5.33 -4.68
N ALA A 217 14.98 -4.59 -4.83
CA ALA A 217 15.35 -3.50 -3.92
C ALA A 217 14.54 -2.22 -4.24
N VAL A 218 13.22 -2.32 -4.10
CA VAL A 218 12.26 -1.24 -4.36
C VAL A 218 11.51 -0.90 -3.08
N ASN A 219 11.26 0.39 -2.87
CA ASN A 219 10.66 0.88 -1.63
C ASN A 219 9.14 0.72 -1.63
N LEU A 220 8.57 0.54 -0.44
CA LEU A 220 7.14 0.52 -0.20
C LEU A 220 6.78 1.55 0.87
N GLU A 221 5.92 2.48 0.51
CA GLU A 221 5.41 3.50 1.43
C GLU A 221 3.97 3.20 1.85
N LYS A 222 3.68 3.30 3.14
CA LYS A 222 2.32 3.35 3.67
C LYS A 222 1.94 4.81 3.95
N LEU A 223 0.84 5.28 3.37
CA LEU A 223 0.28 6.63 3.56
C LEU A 223 -1.19 6.56 4.01
N LEU A 224 -1.73 7.72 4.42
CA LEU A 224 -3.09 7.99 4.86
C LEU A 224 -3.43 7.38 6.23
N PRO A 225 -4.41 7.91 6.99
CA PRO A 225 -4.63 7.60 8.40
C PRO A 225 -5.00 6.15 8.75
N GLY A 226 -5.56 5.39 7.81
CA GLY A 226 -6.07 4.04 8.06
C GLY A 226 -4.99 2.98 8.25
N THR A 227 -5.42 1.74 8.47
CA THR A 227 -4.54 0.61 8.78
C THR A 227 -4.22 -0.22 7.55
N LEU A 228 -2.93 -0.42 7.25
CA LEU A 228 -2.48 -1.46 6.32
C LEU A 228 -2.03 -2.67 7.14
N GLN A 229 -2.50 -3.87 6.80
CA GLN A 229 -2.09 -5.09 7.46
C GLN A 229 -1.41 -6.03 6.48
N PHE A 230 -0.18 -6.47 6.80
CA PHE A 230 0.50 -7.56 6.11
C PHE A 230 0.14 -8.89 6.77
N ALA A 231 -0.78 -9.63 6.14
CA ALA A 231 -1.22 -10.97 6.52
C ALA A 231 -0.81 -11.99 5.43
N GLY A 232 -1.42 -13.18 5.39
CA GLY A 232 -1.09 -14.22 4.40
C GLY A 232 -0.34 -15.43 4.95
N GLY A 233 -0.40 -15.66 6.26
CA GLY A 233 0.16 -16.85 6.90
C GLY A 233 1.66 -17.02 6.63
N ALA A 234 2.05 -18.15 6.04
CA ALA A 234 3.44 -18.50 5.74
C ALA A 234 4.00 -17.88 4.45
N ALA A 235 3.20 -17.11 3.70
CA ALA A 235 3.66 -16.44 2.49
C ALA A 235 4.48 -15.19 2.85
N ALA A 236 5.81 -15.34 2.98
CA ALA A 236 6.70 -14.23 3.30
C ALA A 236 6.68 -13.12 2.23
N ASN A 237 6.85 -11.89 2.67
CA ASN A 237 7.16 -10.78 1.77
C ASN A 237 8.66 -10.86 1.40
N THR A 238 8.99 -10.59 0.14
CA THR A 238 10.35 -10.81 -0.40
C THR A 238 11.03 -9.57 -0.98
N TYR A 239 10.33 -8.43 -1.03
CA TYR A 239 10.96 -7.16 -1.42
C TYR A 239 11.97 -6.72 -0.35
N THR A 240 13.13 -6.20 -0.79
CA THR A 240 14.26 -5.86 0.10
C THR A 240 14.51 -4.36 0.21
N GLY A 241 13.74 -3.54 -0.51
CA GLY A 241 13.77 -2.09 -0.33
C GLY A 241 13.16 -1.65 0.99
N VAL A 242 13.14 -0.33 1.22
CA VAL A 242 12.70 0.26 2.48
C VAL A 242 11.18 0.22 2.58
N THR A 243 10.65 -0.27 3.70
CA THR A 243 9.26 -0.03 4.10
C THR A 243 9.21 1.25 4.92
N THR A 244 8.49 2.27 4.46
CA THR A 244 8.30 3.53 5.19
C THR A 244 6.84 3.69 5.60
N VAL A 245 6.58 3.86 6.90
CA VAL A 245 5.25 4.22 7.41
C VAL A 245 5.20 5.74 7.59
N ILE A 246 4.45 6.42 6.72
CA ILE A 246 4.37 7.89 6.65
C ILE A 246 3.14 8.43 7.40
N GLU A 247 2.09 7.63 7.48
CA GLU A 247 0.85 7.98 8.17
C GLU A 247 0.07 6.72 8.57
N GLY A 248 -0.60 6.77 9.72
CA GLY A 248 -1.49 5.73 10.20
C GLY A 248 -0.76 4.52 10.77
N ALA A 249 -1.34 3.33 10.59
CA ALA A 249 -0.82 2.09 11.16
C ALA A 249 -0.43 1.05 10.11
N LEU A 250 0.70 0.39 10.31
CA LEU A 250 1.10 -0.84 9.65
C LEU A 250 1.05 -2.00 10.65
N GLU A 251 0.17 -2.96 10.43
CA GLU A 251 0.06 -4.19 11.23
C GLU A 251 0.83 -5.34 10.57
N LEU A 252 1.68 -6.02 11.35
CA LEU A 252 2.45 -7.19 10.89
C LEU A 252 1.83 -8.47 11.46
N ASN A 253 1.18 -9.26 10.61
CA ASN A 253 0.34 -10.40 10.99
C ASN A 253 0.55 -11.63 10.07
N LYS A 254 1.78 -11.86 9.63
CA LYS A 254 2.19 -13.14 9.04
C LYS A 254 2.26 -14.20 10.14
N SER A 255 2.33 -15.47 9.76
CA SER A 255 2.63 -16.54 10.72
C SER A 255 3.95 -16.24 11.46
N ALA A 256 4.05 -16.65 12.72
CA ALA A 256 5.24 -16.38 13.53
C ALA A 256 6.52 -16.90 12.85
N GLY A 257 7.57 -16.08 12.78
CA GLY A 257 8.83 -16.40 12.08
C GLY A 257 8.78 -16.23 10.57
N THR A 258 7.69 -15.71 10.01
CA THR A 258 7.56 -15.37 8.60
C THR A 258 7.76 -13.88 8.41
N ASN A 259 8.67 -13.51 7.49
CA ASN A 259 8.99 -12.11 7.23
C ASN A 259 7.78 -11.37 6.64
N ALA A 260 7.18 -10.48 7.42
CA ALA A 260 6.31 -9.42 6.94
C ALA A 260 7.12 -8.28 6.30
N ILE A 261 8.35 -8.05 6.76
CA ILE A 261 9.29 -7.09 6.16
C ILE A 261 10.64 -7.78 5.99
N ALA A 262 11.20 -7.73 4.77
CA ALA A 262 12.51 -8.32 4.45
C ALA A 262 13.62 -7.28 4.24
N GLY A 263 13.27 -6.01 4.01
CA GLY A 263 14.19 -4.88 3.90
C GLY A 263 14.25 -4.03 5.18
N ARG A 264 14.75 -2.80 5.07
CA ARG A 264 14.77 -1.81 6.16
C ARG A 264 13.34 -1.35 6.49
N LEU A 265 13.07 -1.07 7.76
CA LEU A 265 11.84 -0.43 8.21
C LEU A 265 12.13 0.98 8.75
N ASP A 266 11.47 1.98 8.17
CA ASP A 266 11.45 3.36 8.67
C ASP A 266 10.03 3.69 9.15
N VAL A 267 9.90 4.05 10.43
CA VAL A 267 8.63 4.44 11.03
C VAL A 267 8.62 5.93 11.24
N GLY A 268 7.80 6.61 10.46
CA GLY A 268 7.61 8.04 10.43
C GLY A 268 8.42 8.79 9.37
N ASN A 269 8.07 10.05 9.15
CA ASN A 269 8.67 10.97 8.17
C ASN A 269 9.10 12.34 8.75
N ASN A 270 9.22 12.46 10.08
CA ASN A 270 9.48 13.70 10.82
C ASN A 270 8.33 14.74 10.72
N SER A 271 7.10 14.29 10.48
CA SER A 271 5.90 15.13 10.42
C SER A 271 4.71 14.47 11.12
N GLY A 272 3.86 15.27 11.77
CA GLY A 272 2.72 14.77 12.53
C GLY A 272 2.88 14.93 14.04
N GLY A 273 2.01 14.29 14.81
CA GLY A 273 2.03 14.27 16.27
C GLY A 273 2.62 12.97 16.82
N GLN A 274 2.86 12.91 18.14
CA GLN A 274 3.53 11.76 18.75
C GLN A 274 2.78 10.46 18.44
N SER A 275 3.50 9.46 17.91
CA SER A 275 2.93 8.16 17.51
C SER A 275 1.88 8.26 16.38
N ALA A 276 1.92 9.31 15.55
CA ALA A 276 1.07 9.40 14.36
C ALA A 276 1.34 8.26 13.36
N ASP A 277 2.58 7.79 13.35
CA ASP A 277 3.04 6.73 12.46
C ASP A 277 3.42 5.53 13.30
N SER A 278 2.74 4.40 13.06
CA SER A 278 2.87 3.25 13.94
C SER A 278 3.03 1.93 13.20
N VAL A 279 3.85 1.07 13.79
CA VAL A 279 3.94 -0.36 13.43
C VAL A 279 3.47 -1.17 14.63
N LEU A 280 2.51 -2.07 14.39
CA LEU A 280 1.96 -2.97 15.40
C LEU A 280 2.25 -4.42 15.03
N PHE A 281 2.84 -5.18 15.93
CA PHE A 281 3.05 -6.60 15.73
C PHE A 281 1.85 -7.40 16.23
N LEU A 282 1.42 -8.36 15.44
CA LEU A 282 0.35 -9.30 15.76
C LEU A 282 0.84 -10.76 15.80
N ALA A 283 2.14 -10.98 15.59
CA ALA A 283 2.82 -12.25 15.71
C ALA A 283 4.32 -12.05 16.04
N ASN A 284 4.99 -13.11 16.50
CA ASN A 284 6.43 -13.09 16.77
C ASN A 284 7.26 -13.08 15.47
N ASN A 285 8.44 -12.47 15.51
CA ASN A 285 9.48 -12.56 14.47
C ASN A 285 8.92 -12.27 13.07
N GLN A 286 8.46 -11.03 12.87
CA GLN A 286 7.87 -10.53 11.62
C GLN A 286 8.89 -9.80 10.73
N LEU A 287 10.07 -9.46 11.26
CA LEU A 287 11.14 -8.84 10.50
C LEU A 287 12.19 -9.89 10.13
N ALA A 288 12.79 -9.75 8.94
CA ALA A 288 13.99 -10.52 8.63
C ALA A 288 15.11 -10.17 9.63
N PRO A 289 15.98 -11.11 10.04
CA PRO A 289 16.99 -10.83 11.07
C PRO A 289 17.94 -9.67 10.75
N ALA A 290 18.24 -9.42 9.47
CA ALA A 290 19.11 -8.33 9.03
C ALA A 290 18.40 -6.96 8.92
N THR A 291 17.11 -6.90 9.23
CA THR A 291 16.31 -5.67 9.15
C THR A 291 16.88 -4.61 10.09
N ARG A 292 17.24 -3.45 9.53
CA ARG A 292 17.45 -2.23 10.30
C ARG A 292 16.11 -1.56 10.53
N VAL A 293 15.89 -1.10 11.76
CA VAL A 293 14.68 -0.36 12.13
C VAL A 293 15.05 1.05 12.55
N ILE A 294 14.47 2.04 11.87
CA ILE A 294 14.56 3.46 12.21
C ILE A 294 13.20 3.90 12.71
N ILE A 295 13.16 4.46 13.91
CA ILE A 295 11.96 5.03 14.52
C ILE A 295 12.18 6.53 14.63
N ASN A 296 11.56 7.29 13.72
CA ASN A 296 11.62 8.75 13.72
C ASN A 296 10.90 9.34 14.94
N ALA A 297 11.00 10.66 15.13
CA ALA A 297 10.53 11.33 16.34
C ALA A 297 9.04 11.10 16.66
N GLU A 298 8.19 11.07 15.65
CA GLU A 298 6.77 10.76 15.73
C GLU A 298 6.48 9.26 15.66
N GLY A 299 7.47 8.45 15.28
CA GLY A 299 7.30 7.03 15.01
C GLY A 299 7.11 6.20 16.28
N ARG A 300 6.28 5.15 16.16
CA ARG A 300 6.10 4.16 17.22
C ARG A 300 6.16 2.73 16.69
N VAL A 301 7.04 1.92 17.25
CA VAL A 301 7.01 0.45 17.09
C VAL A 301 6.42 -0.16 18.35
N ASN A 302 5.35 -0.92 18.20
CA ASN A 302 4.67 -1.62 19.30
C ASN A 302 4.64 -3.12 19.03
N LEU A 303 5.35 -3.91 19.83
CA LEU A 303 5.36 -5.36 19.69
C LEU A 303 4.10 -6.03 20.25
N ASN A 304 3.25 -5.31 20.98
CA ASN A 304 1.98 -5.85 21.49
C ASN A 304 2.13 -7.14 22.31
N GLY A 305 3.24 -7.31 23.03
CA GLY A 305 3.53 -8.53 23.78
C GLY A 305 4.22 -9.64 22.98
N PHE A 306 4.45 -9.47 21.68
CA PHE A 306 5.22 -10.37 20.84
C PHE A 306 6.73 -10.07 20.91
N SER A 307 7.54 -11.04 20.50
CA SER A 307 9.01 -10.89 20.46
C SER A 307 9.52 -10.77 19.03
N GLU A 308 10.61 -10.02 18.87
CA GLU A 308 11.30 -9.79 17.60
C GLU A 308 12.82 -9.89 17.81
N THR A 309 13.55 -10.34 16.78
CA THR A 309 15.01 -10.37 16.74
C THR A 309 15.54 -9.64 15.49
N VAL A 310 16.34 -8.60 15.72
CA VAL A 310 17.08 -7.87 14.67
C VAL A 310 18.59 -8.02 14.88
N GLY A 311 19.42 -7.43 14.00
CA GLY A 311 20.88 -7.45 14.11
C GLY A 311 21.56 -8.75 13.64
N GLY A 312 20.82 -9.61 12.95
CA GLY A 312 21.36 -10.84 12.35
C GLY A 312 22.48 -10.59 11.33
N ALA A 313 23.08 -11.67 10.82
CA ALA A 313 24.15 -11.60 9.83
C ALA A 313 23.75 -10.74 8.62
N GLY A 314 24.63 -9.83 8.21
CA GLY A 314 24.37 -8.87 7.14
C GLY A 314 23.63 -7.60 7.57
N SER A 315 23.35 -7.42 8.87
CA SER A 315 22.84 -6.15 9.40
C SER A 315 23.88 -5.02 9.28
N PRO A 316 23.43 -3.76 9.09
CA PRO A 316 24.29 -2.59 9.21
C PRO A 316 24.74 -2.38 10.67
N GLU A 317 25.68 -1.44 10.87
CA GLU A 317 26.27 -1.12 12.19
C GLU A 317 25.23 -0.90 13.31
N PHE A 318 24.08 -0.30 12.98
CA PHE A 318 22.97 -0.09 13.91
C PHE A 318 21.72 -0.85 13.46
N ALA A 319 21.28 -1.83 14.24
CA ALA A 319 20.08 -2.62 13.94
C ALA A 319 18.79 -1.90 14.36
N THR A 320 18.88 -1.04 15.38
CA THR A 320 17.76 -0.26 15.90
C THR A 320 18.22 1.17 16.13
N HIS A 321 17.49 2.13 15.56
CA HIS A 321 17.81 3.54 15.59
C HIS A 321 16.57 4.32 16.04
N LEU A 322 16.67 5.08 17.13
CA LEU A 322 15.58 5.94 17.62
C LEU A 322 15.99 7.40 17.46
N VAL A 323 15.08 8.22 16.94
CA VAL A 323 15.32 9.65 16.71
C VAL A 323 14.59 10.48 17.75
N ASN A 324 15.28 11.43 18.37
CA ASN A 324 14.66 12.51 19.14
C ASN A 324 14.49 13.72 18.23
N GLY A 325 13.27 14.23 18.17
CA GLY A 325 12.94 15.53 17.59
C GLY A 325 12.77 16.60 18.67
N PRO A 326 12.49 17.85 18.27
CA PRO A 326 12.38 18.97 19.20
C PRO A 326 11.15 18.86 20.14
N THR A 327 10.09 18.17 19.70
CA THR A 327 8.81 18.08 20.43
C THR A 327 8.31 16.65 20.62
N GLN A 328 8.96 15.66 19.98
CA GLN A 328 8.54 14.26 19.92
C GLN A 328 9.77 13.37 19.90
N ALA A 329 9.63 12.11 20.31
CA ALA A 329 10.71 11.14 20.26
C ALA A 329 10.24 9.75 19.85
N GLY A 330 11.10 9.04 19.13
CA GLY A 330 10.83 7.69 18.66
C GLY A 330 10.57 6.76 19.84
N ARG A 331 9.58 5.88 19.67
CA ARG A 331 9.12 4.99 20.73
C ARG A 331 9.12 3.53 20.31
N LEU A 332 9.71 2.68 21.14
CA LEU A 332 9.66 1.23 21.05
C LEU A 332 8.98 0.66 22.31
N ASP A 333 7.81 0.04 22.14
CA ASP A 333 7.08 -0.62 23.21
C ASP A 333 7.03 -2.13 22.95
N THR A 334 7.52 -2.94 23.89
CA THR A 334 7.48 -4.41 23.71
C THR A 334 6.30 -5.07 24.42
N GLY A 335 5.68 -4.39 25.39
CA GLY A 335 4.68 -4.99 26.27
C GLY A 335 5.26 -6.19 27.04
N GLY A 336 4.56 -7.34 27.00
CA GLY A 336 5.06 -8.59 27.57
C GLY A 336 6.13 -9.32 26.75
N GLY A 337 6.42 -8.86 25.53
CA GLY A 337 7.37 -9.49 24.62
C GLY A 337 8.76 -8.88 24.72
N VAL A 338 9.68 -9.34 23.87
CA VAL A 338 11.10 -8.96 23.91
C VAL A 338 11.57 -8.41 22.57
N TRP A 339 12.16 -7.22 22.58
CA TRP A 339 12.99 -6.75 21.47
C TRP A 339 14.40 -7.30 21.65
N SER A 340 14.85 -8.17 20.74
CA SER A 340 16.18 -8.77 20.80
C SER A 340 17.08 -8.20 19.71
N VAL A 341 18.27 -7.77 20.09
CA VAL A 341 19.34 -7.41 19.16
C VAL A 341 20.37 -8.53 19.22
N SER A 342 20.39 -9.39 18.20
CA SER A 342 21.45 -10.39 18.02
C SER A 342 22.64 -9.72 17.34
N SER A 343 23.88 -10.11 17.66
CA SER A 343 25.07 -9.55 17.01
C SER A 343 25.97 -10.66 16.47
N SER A 344 26.26 -10.61 15.17
CA SER A 344 27.48 -11.23 14.60
C SER A 344 28.57 -10.18 14.26
N GLY A 345 28.33 -8.92 14.66
CA GLY A 345 29.15 -7.70 14.51
C GLY A 345 28.65 -6.61 15.47
N THR A 346 29.12 -5.36 15.41
CA THR A 346 28.80 -4.21 16.31
C THR A 346 27.32 -3.76 16.36
N GLY A 347 26.36 -4.69 16.31
CA GLY A 347 24.91 -4.44 16.33
C GLY A 347 24.51 -3.73 17.61
N THR A 348 24.46 -2.42 17.52
CA THR A 348 24.17 -1.51 18.61
C THR A 348 22.78 -0.90 18.44
N ILE A 349 22.21 -0.43 19.55
CA ILE A 349 21.09 0.52 19.51
C ILE A 349 21.71 1.90 19.41
N GLU A 350 21.23 2.69 18.44
CA GLU A 350 21.62 4.09 18.26
C GLU A 350 20.45 4.99 18.67
N ILE A 351 20.75 6.05 19.43
CA ILE A 351 19.84 7.18 19.60
C ILE A 351 20.50 8.42 19.04
N VAL A 352 19.81 9.06 18.10
CA VAL A 352 20.25 10.32 17.50
C VAL A 352 19.28 11.43 17.86
N THR A 353 19.82 12.52 18.37
CA THR A 353 19.05 13.74 18.61
C THR A 353 19.19 14.68 17.42
N THR A 354 18.07 14.98 16.76
CA THR A 354 18.02 15.94 15.66
C THR A 354 17.54 17.30 16.17
N SER A 355 18.28 18.36 15.86
CA SER A 355 17.82 19.73 16.10
C SER A 355 17.23 20.30 14.81
N ALA A 356 15.96 20.69 14.83
CA ALA A 356 15.42 21.51 13.75
C ALA A 356 16.14 22.87 13.79
N GLY A 357 16.96 23.16 12.77
CA GLY A 357 17.64 24.45 12.61
C GLY A 357 18.75 24.76 13.64
N GLY A 358 19.35 23.75 14.28
CA GLY A 358 20.44 23.97 15.25
C GLY A 358 19.98 24.55 16.59
N GLN A 359 18.66 24.59 16.86
CA GLN A 359 18.15 25.07 18.13
C GLN A 359 18.18 23.94 19.16
N LEU A 360 19.16 24.02 20.06
CA LEU A 360 19.29 23.17 21.24
C LEU A 360 18.10 23.42 22.20
N SER A 361 17.38 22.38 22.62
CA SER A 361 16.24 22.47 23.54
C SER A 361 16.50 21.68 24.82
N THR A 362 16.30 22.31 25.99
CA THR A 362 16.37 21.63 27.30
C THR A 362 15.09 20.85 27.64
N SER A 363 14.07 20.89 26.78
CA SER A 363 12.78 20.24 26.98
C SER A 363 12.44 19.23 25.87
N ALA A 364 13.42 18.85 25.04
CA ALA A 364 13.20 17.82 24.04
C ALA A 364 12.85 16.50 24.75
N PRO A 365 11.83 15.76 24.29
CA PRO A 365 11.50 14.46 24.86
C PRO A 365 12.58 13.43 24.56
N SER A 366 12.67 12.43 25.41
CA SER A 366 13.61 11.31 25.27
C SER A 366 13.00 10.18 24.44
N ALA A 367 13.83 9.48 23.67
CA ALA A 367 13.46 8.22 23.06
C ALA A 367 13.09 7.23 24.16
N ILE A 368 12.03 6.44 23.94
CA ILE A 368 11.54 5.48 24.95
C ILE A 368 11.67 4.07 24.42
N ILE A 369 12.29 3.20 25.22
CA ILE A 369 12.20 1.75 25.08
C ILE A 369 11.50 1.21 26.33
N SER A 370 10.30 0.63 26.17
CA SER A 370 9.50 0.10 27.29
C SER A 370 9.30 -1.42 27.18
N GLY A 371 9.24 -2.11 28.33
CA GLY A 371 8.97 -3.55 28.40
C GLY A 371 10.22 -4.40 28.64
N ASN A 372 10.67 -5.17 27.64
CA ASN A 372 11.84 -6.06 27.74
C ASN A 372 12.78 -5.89 26.55
N LEU A 373 14.06 -5.67 26.85
CA LEU A 373 15.13 -5.53 25.88
C LEU A 373 16.17 -6.63 26.11
N SER A 374 16.47 -7.39 25.07
CA SER A 374 17.58 -8.35 25.05
C SER A 374 18.66 -7.83 24.13
N LEU A 375 19.84 -7.58 24.70
CA LEU A 375 21.03 -7.24 23.93
C LEU A 375 21.79 -8.49 23.50
N SER A 376 21.40 -9.69 23.94
CA SER A 376 22.10 -10.94 23.62
C SER A 376 23.62 -10.78 23.81
N SER A 377 24.44 -10.97 22.77
CA SER A 377 25.88 -10.71 22.75
C SER A 377 26.29 -9.28 22.35
N ALA A 378 25.36 -8.39 22.03
CA ALA A 378 25.65 -6.99 21.75
C ALA A 378 26.15 -6.28 23.01
N THR A 379 27.24 -5.53 22.86
CA THR A 379 27.96 -4.92 23.98
C THR A 379 27.63 -3.44 24.18
N ASP A 380 27.08 -2.77 23.16
CA ASP A 380 27.07 -1.31 23.11
C ASP A 380 25.70 -0.72 22.76
N VAL A 381 25.32 0.31 23.52
CA VAL A 381 24.20 1.23 23.23
C VAL A 381 24.81 2.61 23.06
N ARG A 382 24.67 3.19 21.88
CA ARG A 382 25.21 4.49 21.53
C ARG A 382 24.13 5.55 21.66
N VAL A 383 24.42 6.59 22.43
CA VAL A 383 23.54 7.75 22.60
C VAL A 383 24.33 8.96 22.13
N ASP A 384 23.97 9.51 20.97
CA ASP A 384 24.58 10.73 20.46
C ASP A 384 23.98 11.94 21.18
N ASP A 385 24.79 12.52 22.08
CA ASP A 385 24.46 13.75 22.77
C ASP A 385 24.77 14.96 21.87
N ALA A 386 23.83 15.30 21.00
CA ALA A 386 23.91 16.46 20.13
C ALA A 386 23.15 17.68 20.68
N GLY A 387 22.69 17.64 21.95
CA GLY A 387 21.64 18.52 22.47
C GLY A 387 21.95 19.21 23.81
N LEU A 388 20.99 20.00 24.30
CA LEU A 388 20.93 20.45 25.70
C LEU A 388 19.86 19.68 26.49
N ALA A 389 19.35 18.58 25.92
CA ALA A 389 18.37 17.76 26.59
C ALA A 389 19.01 17.15 27.84
N LEU A 390 18.21 16.98 28.90
CA LEU A 390 18.69 16.35 30.14
C LEU A 390 18.71 14.81 30.02
N ARG A 391 17.99 14.28 29.04
CA ARG A 391 17.76 12.85 28.80
C ARG A 391 17.45 12.63 27.32
N GLU A 392 18.30 11.87 26.64
CA GLU A 392 18.12 11.49 25.24
C GLU A 392 17.46 10.11 25.12
N LEU A 393 17.61 9.27 26.15
CA LEU A 393 17.04 7.93 26.21
C LEU A 393 16.45 7.65 27.59
N ASP A 394 15.22 7.15 27.61
CA ASP A 394 14.56 6.59 28.79
C ASP A 394 14.24 5.10 28.54
N ILE A 395 15.03 4.22 29.17
CA ILE A 395 14.78 2.78 29.14
C ILE A 395 13.89 2.41 30.32
N GLN A 396 12.61 2.19 30.03
CA GLN A 396 11.61 1.68 30.95
C GLN A 396 11.41 0.17 30.73
N ALA A 397 12.52 -0.55 30.57
CA ALA A 397 12.52 -1.96 30.19
C ALA A 397 13.46 -2.80 31.07
N THR A 398 13.11 -4.08 31.24
CA THR A 398 14.02 -5.10 31.78
C THR A 398 15.10 -5.37 30.73
N ILE A 399 16.37 -5.15 31.08
CA ILE A 399 17.50 -5.39 30.19
C ILE A 399 18.13 -6.75 30.52
N THR A 400 18.32 -7.57 29.48
CA THR A 400 19.07 -8.84 29.57
C THR A 400 20.23 -8.84 28.58
N SER A 401 21.37 -9.36 28.99
CA SER A 401 22.56 -9.51 28.16
C SER A 401 23.35 -10.74 28.60
N THR A 402 24.04 -11.40 27.65
CA THR A 402 24.98 -12.49 27.94
C THR A 402 26.40 -11.96 28.15
N THR A 403 26.63 -10.66 27.99
CA THR A 403 27.92 -9.97 28.21
C THR A 403 27.77 -8.71 29.08
N PRO A 404 28.83 -8.26 29.78
CA PRO A 404 28.79 -7.00 30.52
C PRO A 404 28.47 -5.81 29.60
N LEU A 405 27.58 -4.93 30.05
CA LEU A 405 27.21 -3.72 29.30
C LEU A 405 28.32 -2.67 29.36
N ARG A 406 28.62 -2.04 28.23
CA ARG A 406 29.51 -0.88 28.15
C ARG A 406 28.72 0.34 27.70
N LYS A 407 28.94 1.48 28.37
CA LYS A 407 28.43 2.79 27.94
C LYS A 407 29.57 3.50 27.22
N GLU A 408 29.40 3.78 25.93
CA GLU A 408 30.28 4.68 25.18
C GLU A 408 29.57 6.01 24.98
N THR A 409 30.10 7.06 25.60
CA THR A 409 29.71 8.45 25.33
C THR A 409 30.73 9.03 24.37
N THR A 410 30.29 9.52 23.22
CA THR A 410 31.14 10.32 22.30
C THR A 410 30.73 11.77 22.33
#